data_AF-A0A0Q9KZK9-F1
#
_entry.id   AF-A0A0Q9KZK9-F1
#
_cell.length_a   1.000
_cell.length_b   1.000
_cell.length_c   1.000
_cell.angle_alpha   90.00
_cell.angle_beta   90.00
_cell.angle_gamma   90.00
#
_symmetry.space_group_name_H-M   'P 1'
#
loop_
_entity.id
_entity.type
_entity.pdbx_description
1 polymer ?
#
loop_
_entity_poly.entity_id
_entity_poly.type
_entity_poly.pdbx_seq_one_letter_code
_entity_poly.pdbx_strand_id
1 'polypeptide(L)'
;MNTILEHLTGMHTMTDQVIAMDFLITAKSGVRNYAMAVTEAGTPEIKATLSKQLDEAIDTHEKIVKYMMEQGWYHPWNIKEQIQFDLKNIETALNAPTL
;
A
#
# COMPACT_ATOMS: atom_id res chain seq x y z
N MET A 1 -8.89 1.40 -22.89
CA MET A 1 -10.33 1.29 -22.59
C MET A 1 -10.98 2.65 -22.92
N ASN A 2 -12.31 2.77 -22.98
CA ASN A 2 -12.97 4.02 -23.42
C ASN A 2 -13.14 4.98 -22.22
N THR A 3 -12.54 6.16 -22.30
CA THR A 3 -12.53 7.19 -21.23
C THR A 3 -13.93 7.59 -20.76
N ILE A 4 -14.93 7.59 -21.64
CA ILE A 4 -16.32 7.90 -21.27
C ILE A 4 -16.88 6.84 -20.31
N LEU A 5 -16.60 5.56 -20.56
CA LEU A 5 -17.02 4.47 -19.68
C LEU A 5 -16.29 4.51 -18.34
N GLU A 6 -15.00 4.89 -18.32
CA GLU A 6 -14.22 5.04 -17.07
C GLU A 6 -14.74 6.17 -16.18
N HIS A 7 -15.18 7.28 -16.79
CA HIS A 7 -15.83 8.37 -16.06
C HIS A 7 -17.22 7.97 -15.55
N LEU A 8 -18.05 7.33 -16.37
CA LEU A 8 -19.40 6.90 -16.00
C LEU A 8 -19.42 5.81 -14.91
N THR A 9 -18.40 4.94 -14.89
CA THR A 9 -18.31 3.84 -13.92
C THR A 9 -17.51 4.20 -12.67
N GLY A 10 -16.96 5.42 -12.60
CA GLY A 10 -16.05 5.82 -11.52
C GLY A 10 -14.65 5.21 -11.60
N MET A 11 -14.38 4.33 -12.56
CA MET A 11 -13.09 3.64 -12.73
C MET A 11 -11.91 4.58 -13.01
N HIS A 12 -12.17 5.79 -13.53
CA HIS A 12 -11.15 6.83 -13.67
C HIS A 12 -10.50 7.23 -12.33
N THR A 13 -11.13 6.93 -11.19
CA THR A 13 -10.57 7.17 -9.85
C THR A 13 -9.63 6.06 -9.37
N MET A 14 -9.64 4.88 -9.99
CA MET A 14 -8.68 3.79 -9.72
C MET A 14 -7.38 4.02 -10.49
N THR A 15 -6.57 4.95 -10.01
CA THR A 15 -5.26 5.25 -10.60
C THR A 15 -4.18 4.29 -10.08
N ASP A 16 -3.03 4.22 -10.77
CA ASP A 16 -1.85 3.48 -10.29
C ASP A 16 -1.42 3.93 -8.89
N GLN A 17 -1.60 5.22 -8.58
CA GLN A 17 -1.34 5.76 -7.25
C GLN A 17 -2.26 5.14 -6.19
N VAL A 18 -3.56 5.01 -6.47
CA VAL A 18 -4.52 4.39 -5.55
C VAL A 18 -4.20 2.92 -5.33
N ILE A 19 -3.87 2.19 -6.41
CA ILE A 19 -3.48 0.77 -6.35
C ILE A 19 -2.19 0.62 -5.53
N ALA A 20 -1.18 1.46 -5.77
CA ALA A 20 0.08 1.42 -5.04
C ALA A 20 -0.10 1.76 -3.55
N MET A 21 -0.98 2.70 -3.22
CA MET A 21 -1.31 3.05 -1.82
C MET A 21 -1.95 1.89 -1.07
N ASP A 22 -2.95 1.23 -1.67
CA ASP A 22 -3.57 0.04 -1.08
C ASP A 22 -2.57 -1.11 -0.94
N PHE A 23 -1.71 -1.30 -1.95
CA PHE A 23 -0.66 -2.32 -1.88
C PHE A 23 0.36 -2.01 -0.78
N LEU A 24 0.77 -0.77 -0.58
CA LEU A 24 1.65 -0.37 0.52
C LEU A 24 1.02 -0.65 1.89
N ILE A 25 -0.26 -0.32 2.07
CA ILE A 25 -1.01 -0.60 3.30
C ILE A 25 -1.05 -2.12 3.57
N THR A 26 -1.30 -2.90 2.54
CA THR A 26 -1.34 -4.37 2.60
C THR A 26 0.04 -4.94 2.94
N ALA A 27 1.11 -4.45 2.31
CA ALA A 27 2.49 -4.88 2.60
C ALA A 27 2.88 -4.59 4.06
N LYS A 28 2.59 -3.38 4.57
CA LYS A 28 2.81 -3.03 5.98
C LYS A 28 2.04 -3.95 6.93
N SER A 29 0.81 -4.30 6.57
CA SER A 29 -0.03 -5.20 7.36
C SER A 29 0.51 -6.63 7.33
N GLY A 30 0.98 -7.11 6.18
CA GLY A 30 1.66 -8.39 6.03
C GLY A 30 2.87 -8.52 6.96
N VAL A 31 3.76 -7.53 6.97
CA VAL A 31 4.92 -7.50 7.88
C VAL A 31 4.49 -7.62 9.35
N ARG A 32 3.53 -6.80 9.80
CA ARG A 32 3.03 -6.85 11.19
C ARG A 32 2.42 -8.21 11.53
N ASN A 33 1.60 -8.74 10.64
CA ASN A 33 0.88 -10.00 10.87
C ASN A 33 1.84 -11.19 10.91
N TYR A 34 2.83 -11.25 10.02
CA TYR A 34 3.84 -12.31 10.04
C TYR A 34 4.75 -12.21 11.26
N ALA A 35 5.15 -10.99 11.68
CA ALA A 35 5.92 -10.80 12.90
C ALA A 35 5.18 -11.35 14.13
N MET A 36 3.87 -11.07 14.24
CA MET A 36 3.02 -11.63 15.29
C MET A 36 2.95 -13.17 15.19
N ALA A 37 2.66 -13.70 14.00
CA ALA A 37 2.52 -15.13 13.79
C ALA A 37 3.81 -15.93 14.10
N VAL A 38 4.99 -15.39 13.79
CA VAL A 38 6.28 -16.00 14.14
C VAL A 38 6.44 -16.18 15.65
N THR A 39 5.92 -15.24 16.45
CA THR A 39 5.99 -15.31 17.93
C THR A 39 5.01 -16.31 18.53
N GLU A 40 3.94 -16.65 17.80
CA GLU A 40 2.88 -17.58 18.24
C GLU A 40 3.01 -18.98 17.64
N ALA A 41 4.03 -19.23 16.82
CA ALA A 41 4.23 -20.49 16.13
C ALA A 41 4.46 -21.67 17.11
N GLY A 42 3.60 -22.69 17.03
CA GLY A 42 3.63 -23.86 17.93
C GLY A 42 4.67 -24.94 17.61
N THR A 43 5.28 -24.91 16.41
CA THR A 43 6.33 -25.88 16.02
C THR A 43 7.50 -25.18 15.31
N PRO A 44 8.72 -25.76 15.34
CA PRO A 44 9.88 -25.23 14.62
C PRO A 44 9.64 -25.08 13.11
N GLU A 45 8.94 -26.02 12.48
CA GLU A 45 8.67 -26.03 11.04
C GLU A 45 7.73 -24.89 10.62
N ILE A 46 6.67 -24.66 11.41
CA ILE A 46 5.75 -23.54 11.20
C ILE A 46 6.49 -22.22 11.42
N LYS A 47 7.31 -22.13 12.49
CA LYS A 47 8.10 -20.94 12.77
C LYS A 47 9.07 -20.60 11.63
N ALA A 48 9.76 -21.60 11.08
CA ALA A 48 10.67 -21.41 9.95
C ALA A 48 9.92 -20.90 8.69
N THR A 49 8.74 -21.47 8.41
CA THR A 49 7.90 -21.05 7.28
C THR A 49 7.43 -19.60 7.43
N LEU A 50 6.88 -19.24 8.59
CA LEU A 50 6.40 -17.90 8.87
C LEU A 50 7.54 -16.87 8.90
N SER A 51 8.73 -17.26 9.37
CA SER A 51 9.91 -16.38 9.36
C SER A 51 10.35 -16.06 7.93
N LYS A 52 10.36 -17.07 7.05
CA LYS A 52 10.63 -16.84 5.63
C LYS A 52 9.59 -15.91 4.99
N GLN A 53 8.30 -16.10 5.30
CA GLN A 53 7.24 -15.23 4.79
C GLN A 53 7.32 -13.80 5.34
N LEU A 54 7.77 -13.62 6.59
CA LEU A 54 8.08 -12.31 7.14
C LEU A 54 9.18 -11.61 6.34
N ASP A 55 10.28 -12.31 6.04
CA ASP A 55 11.37 -11.77 5.24
C ASP A 55 10.88 -11.36 3.83
N GLU A 56 10.11 -12.22 3.17
CA GLU A 56 9.50 -11.92 1.86
C GLU A 56 8.52 -10.72 1.91
N ALA A 57 7.78 -10.56 3.02
CA ALA A 57 6.88 -9.43 3.22
C ALA A 57 7.66 -8.12 3.44
N ILE A 58 8.79 -8.16 4.15
CA ILE A 58 9.70 -7.01 4.32
C ILE A 58 10.26 -6.59 2.96
N ASP A 59 10.79 -7.53 2.18
CA ASP A 59 11.29 -7.27 0.82
C ASP A 59 10.22 -6.65 -0.08
N THR A 60 8.98 -7.16 0.03
CA THR A 60 7.84 -6.64 -0.73
C THR A 60 7.52 -5.20 -0.33
N HIS A 61 7.48 -4.91 0.97
CA HIS A 61 7.30 -3.57 1.50
C HIS A 61 8.37 -2.60 1.00
N GLU A 62 9.65 -3.01 1.01
CA GLU A 62 10.74 -2.17 0.52
C GLU A 62 10.60 -1.83 -0.97
N LYS A 63 10.24 -2.82 -1.80
CA LYS A 63 10.03 -2.63 -3.24
C LYS A 63 8.90 -1.63 -3.52
N ILE A 64 7.76 -1.77 -2.86
CA ILE A 64 6.62 -0.86 -3.08
C ILE A 64 6.90 0.54 -2.53
N VAL A 65 7.56 0.67 -1.37
CA VAL A 65 8.00 1.98 -0.86
C VAL A 65 8.93 2.68 -1.84
N LYS A 66 9.94 1.97 -2.35
CA LYS A 66 10.87 2.52 -3.33
C LYS A 66 10.15 2.98 -4.59
N TYR A 67 9.29 2.13 -5.16
CA TYR A 67 8.50 2.50 -6.33
C TYR A 67 7.67 3.77 -6.09
N MET A 68 6.99 3.86 -4.96
CA MET A 68 6.16 5.03 -4.65
C MET A 68 6.97 6.29 -4.38
N MET A 69 8.18 6.17 -3.81
CA MET A 69 9.11 7.29 -3.69
C MET A 69 9.59 7.77 -5.07
N GLU A 70 9.94 6.85 -5.97
CA GLU A 70 10.36 7.17 -7.35
C GLU A 70 9.25 7.85 -8.16
N GLN A 71 7.99 7.49 -7.93
CA GLN A 71 6.82 8.15 -8.54
C GLN A 71 6.42 9.47 -7.86
N GLY A 72 7.04 9.83 -6.73
CA GLY A 72 6.66 11.01 -5.95
C GLY A 72 5.29 10.87 -5.28
N TRP A 73 4.87 9.65 -4.96
CA TRP A 73 3.63 9.35 -4.24
C TRP A 73 3.85 9.08 -2.75
N TYR A 74 5.10 8.93 -2.32
CA TYR A 74 5.43 8.70 -0.92
C TYR A 74 6.71 9.43 -0.51
N HIS A 75 6.63 10.23 0.55
CA HIS A 75 7.66 11.14 1.04
C HIS A 75 8.02 10.85 2.50
N PRO A 76 8.53 9.65 2.83
CA PRO A 76 8.72 9.21 4.21
C PRO A 76 9.69 10.08 5.02
N TRP A 77 10.62 10.77 4.34
CA TRP A 77 11.64 11.62 4.97
C TRP A 77 11.25 13.10 5.01
N ASN A 78 10.15 13.48 4.39
CA ASN A 78 9.62 14.85 4.38
C ASN A 78 8.15 14.84 4.80
N ILE A 79 7.92 14.74 6.11
CA ILE A 79 6.57 14.64 6.70
C ILE A 79 5.67 15.80 6.28
N LYS A 80 6.22 17.01 6.13
CA LYS A 80 5.43 18.18 5.70
C LYS A 80 4.87 18.00 4.29
N GLU A 81 5.71 17.53 3.36
CA GLU A 81 5.30 17.23 1.99
C GLU A 81 4.33 16.05 1.95
N GLN A 82 4.58 14.98 2.73
CA GLN A 82 3.65 13.85 2.84
C GLN A 82 2.26 14.31 3.32
N ILE A 83 2.18 15.14 4.36
CA ILE A 83 0.90 15.66 4.87
C ILE A 83 0.18 16.48 3.79
N GLN A 84 0.89 17.33 3.06
CA GLN A 84 0.28 18.13 1.98
C GLN A 84 -0.24 17.24 0.85
N PHE A 85 0.52 16.22 0.46
CA PHE A 85 0.11 15.23 -0.53
C PHE A 85 -1.13 14.45 -0.06
N ASP A 86 -1.16 14.02 1.21
CA ASP A 86 -2.29 13.29 1.79
C ASP A 86 -3.55 14.15 1.84
N LEU A 87 -3.45 15.43 2.22
CA LEU A 87 -4.58 16.36 2.20
C LEU A 87 -5.18 16.52 0.80
N LYS A 88 -4.33 16.62 -0.24
CA LYS A 88 -4.78 16.67 -1.64
C LYS A 88 -5.50 15.38 -2.05
N ASN A 89 -5.00 14.22 -1.63
CA ASN A 89 -5.64 12.93 -1.91
C ASN A 89 -7.00 12.82 -1.20
N ILE A 90 -7.11 13.30 0.05
CA ILE A 90 -8.37 13.37 0.78
C ILE A 90 -9.38 14.27 0.05
N GLU A 91 -8.96 15.46 -0.39
CA GLU A 91 -9.82 16.35 -1.17
C GLU A 91 -10.28 15.70 -2.48
N THR A 92 -9.38 15.01 -3.18
CA THR A 92 -9.71 14.26 -4.40
C THR A 92 -10.75 13.18 -4.12
N ALA A 93 -10.58 12.41 -3.04
CA ALA A 93 -11.52 11.37 -2.64
C ALA A 93 -12.88 11.92 -2.21
N LEU A 94 -12.93 13.05 -1.49
CA LEU A 94 -14.19 13.70 -1.10
C LEU A 94 -14.99 14.21 -2.29
N ASN A 95 -14.31 14.59 -3.37
CA ASN A 95 -14.94 15.06 -4.61
C ASN A 95 -15.20 13.93 -5.62
N ALA A 96 -14.76 12.70 -5.33
CA ALA A 96 -15.00 11.56 -6.20
C ALA A 96 -16.51 11.23 -6.24
N PRO A 97 -17.06 10.84 -7.39
CA PRO A 97 -18.45 10.40 -7.47
C PRO A 97 -18.69 9.22 -6.52
N THR A 98 -19.62 9.37 -5.58
CA THR A 98 -20.12 8.24 -4.79
C THR A 98 -21.10 7.44 -5.65
N LEU A 99 -20.88 6.12 -5.74
CA LEU A 99 -21.85 5.18 -6.32
C LEU A 99 -23.15 5.14 -5.52
#